data_AF-A0AAE1TJ67-F1
#
_entry.id   AF-A0AAE1TJ67-F1
#
_cell.length_a   1.000
_cell.length_b   1.000
_cell.length_c   1.000
_cell.angle_alpha   90.00
_cell.angle_beta   90.00
_cell.angle_gamma   90.00
#
_symmetry.space_group_name_H-M   'P 1'
#
loop_
_entity.id
_entity.type
_entity.pdbx_description
1 polymer ?
#
loop_
_entity_poly.entity_id
_entity_poly.type
_entity_poly.pdbx_seq_one_letter_code
_entity_poly.pdbx_strand_id
1 'polypeptide(L)'
;MPYCDVGTNQATDDAHLNNEIKIFYRTYGHGPTKVLLIIGLAGMHDSWGPRIKGLTGTVLPNEDGSSDVDWSSADHGCRDDNESAGGIEVCACDDRGMGRSPVPTKKSAYT
;
A
#
# COMPACT_ATOMS: atom_id res chain seq x y z
N MET A 1 -3.42 -2.33 9.58
CA MET A 1 -4.67 -2.55 8.80
C MET A 1 -4.42 -2.03 7.39
N PRO A 2 -4.43 -2.89 6.36
CA PRO A 2 -3.97 -2.56 5.00
C PRO A 2 -5.06 -1.91 4.15
N TYR A 3 -5.93 -1.10 4.75
CA TYR A 3 -7.01 -0.41 4.05
C TYR A 3 -7.04 1.06 4.46
N CYS A 4 -7.19 1.92 3.46
CA CYS A 4 -7.46 3.35 3.64
C CYS A 4 -8.93 3.63 3.32
N ASP A 5 -9.65 4.27 4.24
CA ASP A 5 -11.01 4.77 3.98
C ASP A 5 -10.89 6.07 3.19
N VAL A 6 -11.48 6.09 1.99
CA VAL A 6 -11.49 7.25 1.10
C VAL A 6 -12.89 7.84 0.92
N GLY A 7 -13.87 7.39 1.69
CA GLY A 7 -15.20 8.00 1.80
C GLY A 7 -16.35 7.02 1.89
N THR A 8 -17.56 7.56 2.06
CA THR A 8 -18.80 6.79 2.13
C THR A 8 -19.72 7.11 0.95
N ASN A 9 -20.28 6.09 0.30
CA ASN A 9 -21.38 6.28 -0.63
C ASN A 9 -22.62 6.80 0.14
N GLN A 10 -23.28 7.85 -0.36
CA GLN A 10 -24.56 8.31 0.20
C GLN A 10 -25.58 7.15 0.15
N ALA A 11 -26.00 6.72 1.33
CA ALA A 11 -26.95 5.65 1.54
C ALA A 11 -28.39 6.16 1.27
N THR A 12 -29.16 5.39 0.51
CA THR A 12 -30.60 5.27 0.76
C THR A 12 -30.78 4.25 1.89
N ASP A 13 -31.70 4.50 2.81
CA ASP A 13 -31.78 4.02 4.21
C ASP A 13 -31.64 2.49 4.50
N ASP A 14 -31.50 1.61 3.50
CA ASP A 14 -31.58 0.15 3.68
C ASP A 14 -30.25 -0.65 3.53
N ALA A 15 -29.09 0.01 3.38
CA ALA A 15 -27.83 -0.70 3.07
C ALA A 15 -26.63 -0.25 3.92
N HIS A 16 -26.67 -0.49 5.23
CA HIS A 16 -25.64 -0.07 6.18
C HIS A 16 -24.31 -0.88 6.15
N LEU A 17 -24.16 -1.88 5.27
CA LEU A 17 -23.01 -2.81 5.32
C LEU A 17 -21.98 -2.67 4.19
N ASN A 18 -22.25 -1.95 3.09
CA ASN A 18 -21.38 -1.96 1.90
C ASN A 18 -21.04 -0.58 1.31
N ASN A 19 -21.20 0.50 2.07
CA ASN A 19 -21.06 1.86 1.54
C ASN A 19 -19.68 2.48 1.71
N GLU A 20 -18.76 1.84 2.43
CA GLU A 20 -17.42 2.39 2.67
C GLU A 20 -16.52 2.12 1.46
N ILE A 21 -15.97 3.19 0.89
CA ILE A 21 -15.03 3.15 -0.22
C ILE A 21 -13.64 2.96 0.39
N LYS A 22 -13.14 1.73 0.33
CA LYS A 22 -11.81 1.38 0.83
C LYS A 22 -10.82 1.22 -0.31
N ILE A 23 -9.55 1.53 -0.04
CA ILE A 23 -8.42 1.21 -0.91
C ILE A 23 -7.48 0.28 -0.15
N PHE A 24 -7.27 -0.92 -0.69
CA PHE A 24 -6.26 -1.83 -0.19
C PHE A 24 -4.86 -1.30 -0.54
N TYR A 25 -3.93 -1.35 0.42
CA TYR A 25 -2.54 -0.98 0.19
C TYR A 25 -1.58 -1.86 0.99
N ARG A 26 -0.32 -1.91 0.56
CA ARG A 26 0.80 -2.47 1.32
C ARG A 26 1.99 -1.53 1.24
N THR A 27 2.74 -1.45 2.34
CA THR A 27 4.02 -0.74 2.37
C THR A 27 5.20 -1.71 2.39
N TYR A 28 6.33 -1.27 1.85
CA TYR A 28 7.55 -2.06 1.71
C TYR A 28 8.76 -1.18 1.99
N GLY A 29 9.70 -1.69 2.77
CA GLY A 29 10.91 -0.96 3.13
C GLY A 29 10.63 0.22 4.06
N HIS A 30 11.68 0.91 4.45
CA HIS A 30 11.58 2.04 5.37
C HIS A 30 12.54 3.16 4.96
N GLY A 31 12.10 4.39 5.19
CA GLY A 31 12.96 5.56 5.09
C GLY A 31 12.20 6.84 4.76
N PRO A 32 12.93 7.96 4.64
CA PRO A 32 12.35 9.29 4.50
C PRO A 32 11.71 9.52 3.12
N THR A 33 12.20 8.85 2.07
CA THR A 33 11.64 8.98 0.72
C THR A 33 10.42 8.10 0.58
N LYS A 34 9.25 8.70 0.33
CA LYS A 34 8.00 7.96 0.10
C LYS A 34 7.70 7.85 -1.39
N VAL A 35 7.38 6.65 -1.86
CA VAL A 35 7.00 6.39 -3.26
C VAL A 35 5.62 5.73 -3.27
N LEU A 36 4.69 6.28 -4.05
CA LEU A 36 3.39 5.68 -4.29
C LEU A 36 3.37 5.05 -5.69
N LEU A 37 3.03 3.77 -5.78
CA LEU A 37 2.87 3.05 -7.03
C LEU A 37 1.38 2.84 -7.31
N ILE A 38 0.87 3.55 -8.33
CA ILE A 38 -0.51 3.44 -8.83
C ILE A 38 -0.46 2.64 -10.12
N ILE A 39 -1.23 1.55 -10.18
CA ILE A 39 -1.20 0.67 -11.33
C ILE A 39 -2.06 1.19 -12.48
N GLY A 40 -1.69 0.82 -13.70
CA GLY A 40 -2.53 1.04 -14.87
C GLY A 40 -3.69 0.04 -14.95
N LEU A 41 -4.48 0.15 -16.02
CA LEU A 41 -5.65 -0.69 -16.27
C LEU A 41 -5.37 -2.18 -16.04
N ALA A 42 -6.25 -2.83 -15.27
CA ALA A 42 -6.31 -4.27 -15.02
C ALA A 42 -5.14 -4.90 -14.24
N GLY A 43 -4.28 -4.12 -13.59
CA GLY A 43 -3.24 -4.64 -12.70
C GLY A 43 -3.64 -4.68 -11.22
N MET A 44 -2.85 -5.38 -10.40
CA MET A 44 -2.94 -5.41 -8.93
C MET A 44 -1.60 -4.98 -8.31
N HIS A 45 -1.58 -4.61 -7.03
CA HIS A 45 -0.36 -4.19 -6.32
C HIS A 45 0.81 -5.19 -6.46
N ASP A 46 0.51 -6.50 -6.49
CA ASP A 46 1.51 -7.57 -6.65
C ASP A 46 2.27 -7.50 -7.98
N SER A 47 1.71 -6.86 -9.02
CA SER A 47 2.38 -6.64 -10.31
C SER A 47 3.63 -5.75 -10.20
N TRP A 48 3.78 -5.03 -9.09
CA TRP A 48 4.94 -4.18 -8.84
C TRP A 48 6.15 -4.92 -8.26
N GLY A 49 6.09 -6.23 -8.02
CA GLY A 49 7.13 -7.01 -7.33
C GLY A 49 8.58 -6.68 -7.73
N PRO A 50 8.95 -6.72 -9.03
CA PRO A 50 10.31 -6.34 -9.47
C PRO A 50 10.68 -4.89 -9.16
N ARG A 51 9.71 -3.95 -9.27
CA ARG A 51 9.93 -2.53 -9.00
C ARG A 51 10.08 -2.26 -7.51
N ILE A 52 9.26 -2.91 -6.69
CA ILE A 52 9.36 -2.87 -5.23
C ILE A 52 10.72 -3.40 -4.79
N LYS A 53 11.13 -4.59 -5.26
CA LYS A 53 12.45 -5.16 -4.95
C LYS A 53 13.60 -4.23 -5.34
N GLY A 54 13.51 -3.58 -6.50
CA GLY A 54 14.54 -2.64 -6.94
C GLY A 54 14.63 -1.37 -6.09
N LEU A 55 13.51 -0.90 -5.53
CA LEU A 55 13.45 0.33 -4.72
C LEU A 55 13.78 0.08 -3.24
N THR A 56 13.33 -1.03 -2.68
CA THR A 56 13.39 -1.30 -1.23
C THR A 56 14.34 -2.43 -0.87
N GLY A 57 14.83 -3.17 -1.87
CA GLY A 57 15.64 -4.39 -1.71
C GLY A 57 14.87 -5.62 -1.23
N THR A 58 13.54 -5.52 -1.05
CA THR A 58 12.70 -6.61 -0.56
C THR A 58 11.34 -6.62 -1.26
N VAL A 59 10.65 -7.75 -1.26
CA VAL A 59 9.21 -7.84 -1.62
C VAL A 59 8.36 -8.24 -0.42
N LEU A 60 8.96 -8.33 0.76
CA LEU A 60 8.26 -8.57 2.01
C LEU A 60 7.56 -7.28 2.43
N PRO A 61 6.23 -7.29 2.60
CA PRO A 61 5.49 -6.17 3.14
C PRO A 61 5.97 -5.83 4.55
N ASN A 62 5.85 -4.57 4.94
CA ASN A 62 6.07 -4.15 6.32
C ASN A 62 4.94 -4.72 7.20
N GLU A 63 5.26 -5.05 8.45
CA GLU A 63 4.27 -5.52 9.43
C GLU A 63 3.37 -4.36 9.87
N ASP A 64 2.07 -4.65 10.02
CA ASP A 64 1.03 -3.70 10.41
C ASP A 64 1.10 -3.37 11.92
N GLY A 65 2.21 -2.81 12.42
CA GLY A 65 2.31 -2.39 13.82
C GLY A 65 3.72 -2.13 14.30
N SER A 66 4.15 -0.87 14.24
CA SER A 66 5.18 -0.18 15.04
C SER A 66 5.99 0.79 14.16
N SER A 67 5.34 1.84 13.69
CA SER A 67 6.05 3.03 13.23
C SER A 67 6.59 3.79 14.45
N ASP A 68 7.62 3.25 15.10
CA ASP A 68 8.51 3.93 16.06
C ASP A 68 9.70 3.03 16.44
N VAL A 69 10.23 2.26 15.49
CA VAL A 69 11.55 1.64 15.69
C VAL A 69 12.61 2.63 15.20
N ASP A 70 13.14 3.40 16.14
CA ASP A 70 14.40 4.12 16.00
C ASP A 70 15.50 3.12 15.62
N TRP A 71 15.93 3.11 14.35
CA TRP A 71 16.96 2.19 13.85
C TRP A 71 18.38 2.65 14.22
N SER A 72 18.55 3.18 15.44
CA SER A 72 19.84 3.54 16.00
C SER A 72 20.56 2.34 16.66
N SER A 73 20.27 1.10 16.26
CA SER A 73 21.00 -0.07 16.73
C SER A 73 21.12 -1.12 15.63
N ALA A 74 22.25 -1.02 14.93
CA ALA A 74 22.81 -2.08 14.13
C ALA A 74 23.07 -3.31 15.01
N ASP A 75 22.44 -4.46 14.70
CA ASP A 75 23.14 -5.75 14.83
C ASP A 75 22.48 -6.90 14.04
N HIS A 76 23.33 -7.66 13.38
CA HIS A 76 23.16 -9.01 12.82
C HIS A 76 22.09 -9.31 11.74
N GLY A 77 22.53 -9.17 10.49
CA GLY A 77 22.00 -9.97 9.39
C GLY A 77 22.49 -9.48 8.03
N CYS A 78 23.62 -10.02 7.58
CA CYS A 78 24.22 -9.88 6.24
C CYS A 78 23.24 -9.39 5.15
N ARG A 79 23.28 -8.08 4.87
CA ARG A 79 22.62 -7.46 3.73
C ARG A 79 23.68 -6.68 2.98
N ASP A 80 24.08 -7.24 1.84
CA ASP A 80 24.99 -6.60 0.89
C ASP A 80 24.54 -5.16 0.63
N ASP A 81 25.39 -4.23 1.05
CA ASP A 81 25.84 -3.06 0.30
C ASP A 81 24.77 -2.27 -0.46
N ASN A 82 23.84 -1.62 0.25
CA ASN A 82 23.24 -0.37 -0.25
C ASN A 82 23.00 0.64 0.88
N GLU A 83 24.02 0.82 1.73
CA GLU A 83 24.11 1.92 2.66
C GLU A 83 24.52 3.20 1.90
N SER A 84 23.53 4.01 1.53
CA SER A 84 23.72 5.46 1.53
C SER A 84 22.39 6.19 1.70
N ALA A 85 22.07 6.45 2.98
CA ALA A 85 21.44 7.68 3.44
C ALA A 85 20.09 8.12 2.81
N GLY A 86 19.31 7.21 2.23
CA GLY A 86 18.10 7.60 1.49
C GLY A 86 17.03 6.52 1.41
N GLY A 87 16.79 5.79 2.50
CA GLY A 87 15.80 4.71 2.55
C GLY A 87 14.48 5.09 1.87
N ILE A 88 13.96 4.17 1.06
CA ILE A 88 12.71 4.34 0.32
C ILE A 88 11.65 3.46 0.98
N GLU A 89 10.54 4.06 1.34
CA GLU A 89 9.30 3.33 1.65
C GLU A 89 8.36 3.42 0.46
N VAL A 90 8.00 2.26 -0.08
CA VAL A 90 7.06 2.14 -1.20
C VAL A 90 5.70 1.77 -0.67
N CYS A 91 4.66 2.49 -1.08
CA CYS A 91 3.26 2.12 -0.94
C CYS A 91 2.73 1.67 -2.30
N ALA A 92 2.16 0.46 -2.38
CA ALA A 92 1.45 -0.03 -3.55
C ALA A 92 -0.01 -0.29 -3.19
N CYS A 93 -0.93 0.21 -4.02
CA CYS A 93 -2.36 0.09 -3.79
C CYS A 93 -3.07 -0.63 -4.94
N ASP A 94 -4.21 -1.24 -4.60
CA ASP A 94 -5.16 -1.70 -5.61
C ASP A 94 -6.17 -0.57 -5.88
N ASP A 95 -6.36 -0.20 -7.15
CA ASP A 95 -7.34 0.81 -7.51
C ASP A 95 -8.76 0.40 -7.09
N ARG A 96 -9.68 1.37 -7.00
CA ARG A 96 -11.09 1.11 -6.73
C ARG A 96 -11.64 0.08 -7.73
N GLY A 97 -12.27 -0.98 -7.21
CA GLY A 97 -12.79 -2.10 -8.00
C GLY A 97 -11.77 -3.06 -8.59
N MET A 98 -10.50 -2.96 -8.18
CA MET A 98 -9.43 -3.87 -8.57
C MET A 98 -8.89 -4.63 -7.36
N GLY A 99 -8.39 -5.85 -7.60
CA GLY A 99 -7.69 -6.65 -6.59
C GLY A 99 -8.50 -6.85 -5.32
N ARG A 100 -7.94 -6.38 -4.19
CA ARG A 100 -8.56 -6.44 -2.86
C ARG A 100 -9.34 -5.19 -2.49
N SER A 101 -9.28 -4.14 -3.30
CA SER A 101 -10.14 -2.97 -3.14
C SER A 101 -11.57 -3.32 -3.58
N PRO A 102 -12.60 -2.94 -2.82
CA PRO A 102 -14.00 -3.24 -3.15
C PRO A 102 -14.41 -2.63 -4.50
N VAL A 103 -15.33 -3.32 -5.18
CA VAL A 103 -15.98 -2.86 -6.41
C VAL A 103 -17.19 -2.00 -6.06
N PRO A 104 -17.19 -0.69 -6.38
CA PRO A 104 -18.37 0.13 -6.22
C PRO A 104 -19.60 -0.42 -6.94
N THR A 105 -20.75 -0.33 -6.28
CA THR A 105 -22.05 -0.78 -6.80
C THR A 105 -22.67 0.22 -7.78
N LYS A 106 -22.25 1.49 -7.74
CA LYS A 106 -22.73 2.57 -8.61
C LYS A 106 -21.60 3.06 -9.51
N LYS A 107 -21.86 3.21 -10.82
CA LYS A 107 -20.88 3.79 -11.75
C LYS A 107 -20.45 5.22 -11.38
N SER A 108 -21.34 5.99 -10.76
CA SER A 108 -21.04 7.34 -10.28
C SER A 108 -19.97 7.36 -9.20
N ALA A 109 -19.69 6.24 -8.54
CA ALA A 109 -18.59 6.14 -7.60
C ALA A 109 -17.24 5.90 -8.29
N TYR A 110 -17.10 6.11 -9.60
CA TYR A 110 -15.80 6.14 -10.29
C TYR A 110 -15.44 7.52 -10.88
N THR A 111 -16.36 8.48 -10.76
CA THR A 111 -16.29 9.82 -11.37
C THR A 111 -16.70 10.88 -10.36
#